data_AF-A0AAV8XW56-F1
#
_entry.id   AF-A0AAV8XW56-F1
#
_cell.length_a   1.000
_cell.length_b   1.000
_cell.length_c   1.000
_cell.angle_alpha   90.00
_cell.angle_beta   90.00
_cell.angle_gamma   90.00
#
_symmetry.space_group_name_H-M   'P 1'
#
loop_
_entity.id
_entity.type
_entity.pdbx_description
1 polymer ?
#
loop_
_entity_poly.entity_id
_entity_poly.type
_entity_poly.pdbx_seq_one_letter_code
_entity_poly.pdbx_strand_id
1 'polypeptide(L)'
;MNWNTELFSFTYCIHQSWHAGTGPVKDLYTVACNPQYSLDIGGESLGAVWLLLTRHITDIEDFRENKEYITLFVYKNGKKVYYPFDPPPYIDGVKINSPHYLCKIILSPNSGRRFTVVVSQYEKSTTIYYTLRAYATCPFTLTKIKDPYVYEKQVTGEWKGPTAGGCPNHPSTYPNNPKFRMEIDSGSNNNQLLIELKGPKQYQLGVEATIQQVNDETVTAPFRSRSSGTYRSGYVILELENIPSGVLRLIPSTFHPNQEGPFILVVKSSAPVQISRI
;
A
#
# COMPACT_ATOMS: atom_id res chain seq x y z
N MET A 1 -1.92 27.68 25.59
CA MET A 1 -2.85 27.30 24.51
C MET A 1 -3.96 26.50 25.18
N ASN A 2 -5.17 27.06 25.36
CA ASN A 2 -6.26 26.36 26.05
C ASN A 2 -6.99 25.46 25.06
N TRP A 3 -6.83 24.15 25.24
CA TRP A 3 -7.52 23.11 24.49
C TRP A 3 -8.97 22.99 25.01
N ASN A 4 -9.94 23.48 24.23
CA ASN A 4 -11.35 23.30 24.53
C ASN A 4 -11.95 22.19 23.64
N THR A 5 -12.18 21.01 24.22
CA THR A 5 -12.77 19.86 23.51
C THR A 5 -14.22 20.06 23.11
N GLU A 6 -14.95 20.98 23.76
CA GLU A 6 -16.36 21.24 23.47
C GLU A 6 -16.59 21.85 22.07
N LEU A 7 -15.52 22.37 21.45
CA LEU A 7 -15.54 22.84 20.06
C LEU A 7 -15.75 21.70 19.04
N PHE A 8 -15.62 20.44 19.46
CA PHE A 8 -15.74 19.29 18.58
C PHE A 8 -16.98 18.47 18.94
N SER A 9 -18.02 18.59 18.11
CA SER A 9 -19.26 17.82 18.29
C SER A 9 -19.08 16.32 18.03
N PHE A 10 -18.00 15.91 17.36
CA PHE A 10 -17.72 14.52 17.03
C PHE A 10 -16.28 14.15 17.41
N THR A 11 -16.11 13.06 18.14
CA THR A 11 -14.78 12.52 18.47
C THR A 11 -14.81 11.00 18.48
N TYR A 12 -13.70 10.39 18.08
CA TYR A 12 -13.49 8.96 18.11
C TYR A 12 -11.99 8.67 18.21
N CYS A 13 -11.61 7.55 18.82
CA CYS A 13 -10.22 7.12 18.85
C CYS A 13 -10.07 5.62 18.68
N ILE A 14 -8.91 5.23 18.16
CA ILE A 14 -8.47 3.85 18.03
C ILE A 14 -7.15 3.70 18.76
N HIS A 15 -7.04 2.64 19.57
CA HIS A 15 -5.80 2.22 20.21
C HIS A 15 -5.22 1.02 19.43
N GLN A 16 -3.92 1.04 19.14
CA GLN A 16 -3.23 -0.04 18.42
C GLN A 16 -1.79 -0.21 18.89
N SER A 17 -1.24 -1.38 18.62
CA SER A 17 0.20 -1.64 18.56
C SER A 17 0.67 -1.68 17.11
N TRP A 18 1.93 -1.28 16.89
CA TRP A 18 2.64 -1.50 15.65
C TRP A 18 3.95 -2.23 15.94
N HIS A 19 3.98 -3.52 15.60
CA HIS A 19 5.07 -4.41 15.95
C HIS A 19 6.35 -4.13 15.16
N ALA A 20 7.48 -4.20 15.85
CA ALA A 20 8.82 -4.22 15.24
C ALA A 20 8.92 -5.35 14.21
N GLY A 21 9.77 -5.15 13.19
CA GLY A 21 10.02 -6.16 12.15
C GLY A 21 8.92 -6.28 11.09
N THR A 22 7.86 -5.48 11.16
CA THR A 22 6.81 -5.47 10.14
C THR A 22 7.17 -4.51 8.99
N GLY A 23 7.49 -5.06 7.82
CA GLY A 23 7.80 -4.28 6.62
C GLY A 23 9.20 -3.63 6.64
N PRO A 24 9.48 -2.70 5.71
CA PRO A 24 10.79 -2.06 5.64
C PRO A 24 11.00 -1.13 6.84
N VAL A 25 12.24 -1.08 7.34
CA VAL A 25 12.66 -0.21 8.46
C VAL A 25 12.38 1.26 8.15
N LYS A 26 12.51 1.67 6.89
CA LYS A 26 12.24 3.05 6.43
C LYS A 26 11.17 3.04 5.35
N ASP A 27 10.37 4.09 5.35
CA ASP A 27 9.31 4.34 4.37
C ASP A 27 9.89 4.88 3.03
N LEU A 28 10.95 4.25 2.51
CA LEU A 28 11.63 4.67 1.28
C LEU A 28 10.91 4.18 0.02
N TYR A 29 10.55 2.89 0.01
CA TYR A 29 9.96 2.23 -1.15
C TYR A 29 8.46 1.99 -0.99
N THR A 30 8.01 1.73 0.23
CA THR A 30 6.61 1.43 0.50
C THR A 30 6.20 1.76 1.94
N VAL A 31 4.92 2.12 2.09
CA VAL A 31 4.21 2.28 3.37
C VAL A 31 3.08 1.24 3.52
N ALA A 32 3.05 0.21 2.68
CA ALA A 32 1.97 -0.79 2.67
C ALA A 32 1.83 -1.53 4.00
N CYS A 33 2.95 -1.79 4.67
CA CYS A 33 3.01 -2.46 5.97
C CYS A 33 2.73 -1.52 7.15
N ASN A 34 2.60 -0.22 6.92
CA ASN A 34 2.29 0.73 7.97
C ASN A 34 0.80 0.62 8.35
N PRO A 35 0.42 0.97 9.59
CA PRO A 35 -0.99 1.09 9.96
C PRO A 35 -1.65 2.19 9.12
N GLN A 36 -2.77 1.85 8.49
CA GLN A 36 -3.54 2.77 7.67
C GLN A 36 -5.01 2.75 8.07
N TYR A 37 -5.66 3.91 7.96
CA TYR A 37 -7.04 4.12 8.38
C TYR A 37 -7.80 4.89 7.30
N SER A 38 -9.04 4.49 7.03
CA SER A 38 -9.98 5.28 6.24
C SER A 38 -10.67 6.27 7.16
N LEU A 39 -10.66 7.54 6.77
CA LEU A 39 -11.41 8.62 7.38
C LEU A 39 -12.45 9.08 6.36
N ASP A 40 -13.70 8.74 6.62
CA ASP A 40 -14.86 9.07 5.80
C ASP A 40 -15.68 10.16 6.48
N ILE A 41 -15.78 11.32 5.84
CA ILE A 41 -16.48 12.49 6.37
C ILE A 41 -17.92 12.52 5.85
N GLY A 42 -18.87 12.66 6.76
CA GLY A 42 -20.29 12.80 6.43
C GLY A 42 -20.67 14.24 6.05
N GLY A 43 -21.55 14.37 5.05
CA GLY A 43 -22.13 15.64 4.61
C GLY A 43 -21.21 16.51 3.74
N GLU A 44 -21.80 17.51 3.10
CA GLU A 44 -21.12 18.46 2.21
C GLU A 44 -20.81 19.82 2.89
N SER A 45 -21.06 19.92 4.19
CA SER A 45 -20.86 21.16 4.94
C SER A 45 -19.38 21.52 5.11
N LEU A 46 -19.15 22.80 5.39
CA LEU A 46 -17.88 23.32 5.89
C LEU A 46 -17.55 22.67 7.23
N GLY A 47 -16.27 22.41 7.47
CA GLY A 47 -15.83 21.86 8.73
C GLY A 47 -14.33 21.66 8.81
N ALA A 48 -13.89 21.03 9.89
CA ALA A 48 -12.52 20.61 10.02
C ALA A 48 -12.42 19.35 10.88
N VAL A 49 -11.36 18.58 10.60
CA VAL A 49 -11.00 17.38 11.36
C VAL A 49 -9.56 17.51 11.82
N TRP A 50 -9.34 17.33 13.11
CA TRP A 50 -8.04 17.26 13.72
C TRP A 50 -7.71 15.80 14.00
N LEU A 51 -6.54 15.37 13.55
CA LEU A 51 -6.01 14.03 13.80
C LEU A 51 -4.84 14.15 14.76
N LEU A 52 -5.04 13.60 15.97
CA LEU A 52 -4.03 13.52 17.02
C LEU A 52 -3.50 12.09 17.09
N LEU A 53 -2.26 11.91 16.67
CA LEU A 53 -1.49 10.70 16.95
C LEU A 53 -0.78 10.89 18.30
N THR A 54 -0.98 9.94 19.21
CA THR A 54 -0.31 9.91 20.51
C THR A 54 0.38 8.57 20.68
N ARG A 55 1.71 8.56 20.69
CA ARG A 55 2.51 7.39 21.09
C ARG A 55 2.43 7.24 22.61
N HIS A 56 2.27 6.02 23.07
CA HIS A 56 2.31 5.67 24.48
C HIS A 56 3.77 5.43 24.87
N ILE A 57 4.22 6.14 25.90
CA ILE A 57 5.53 5.94 26.50
C ILE A 57 5.30 5.08 27.74
N THR A 58 5.77 3.85 27.70
CA THR A 58 5.58 2.86 28.78
C THR A 58 6.86 2.56 29.55
N ASP A 59 8.00 3.11 29.09
CA ASP A 59 9.32 2.94 29.69
C ASP A 59 9.95 4.31 29.96
N ILE A 60 10.57 4.47 31.13
CA ILE A 60 11.24 5.71 31.53
C ILE A 60 12.49 6.00 30.71
N GLU A 61 13.19 4.98 30.23
CA GLU A 61 14.38 5.16 29.39
C GLU A 61 14.01 5.61 27.97
N ASP A 62 12.87 5.13 27.45
CA ASP A 62 12.28 5.64 26.21
C ASP A 62 11.84 7.11 26.35
N PHE A 63 11.32 7.50 27.52
CA PHE A 63 11.05 8.92 27.80
C PHE A 63 12.32 9.77 27.82
N ARG A 64 13.38 9.26 28.47
CA ARG A 64 14.64 9.97 28.66
C ARG A 64 15.39 10.16 27.34
N GLU A 65 15.43 9.11 26.51
CA GLU A 65 16.18 9.05 25.26
C GLU A 65 15.26 8.69 24.08
N ASN A 66 14.30 9.56 23.79
CA ASN A 66 13.31 9.30 22.74
C ASN A 66 13.94 9.32 21.34
N LYS A 67 14.14 8.14 20.77
CA LYS A 67 14.62 7.92 19.39
C LYS A 67 13.49 7.65 18.41
N GLU A 68 12.25 7.61 18.88
CA GLU A 68 11.09 7.30 18.08
C GLU A 68 10.47 8.59 17.53
N TYR A 69 10.59 8.76 16.21
CA TYR A 69 10.03 9.91 15.50
C TYR A 69 8.78 9.48 14.75
N ILE A 70 7.62 9.98 15.16
CA ILE A 70 6.32 9.61 14.59
C ILE A 70 5.72 10.74 13.75
N THR A 71 4.82 10.38 12.85
CA THR A 71 4.03 11.34 12.06
C THR A 71 2.77 10.70 11.47
N LEU A 72 1.93 11.52 10.86
CA LEU A 72 0.85 11.08 9.99
C LEU A 72 1.08 11.56 8.55
N PHE A 73 0.88 10.65 7.59
CA PHE A 73 0.63 11.03 6.21
C PHE A 73 -0.86 10.95 5.93
N VAL A 74 -1.40 11.92 5.18
CA VAL A 74 -2.82 11.94 4.79
C VAL A 74 -2.93 12.00 3.28
N TYR A 75 -3.75 11.12 2.68
CA TYR A 75 -4.01 11.05 1.24
C TYR A 75 -5.50 11.23 0.96
N LYS A 76 -5.86 11.74 -0.23
CA LYS A 76 -7.26 11.98 -0.66
C LYS A 76 -7.82 10.82 -1.50
N ASN A 77 -7.88 9.61 -0.94
CA ASN A 77 -8.40 8.44 -1.68
C ASN A 77 -9.26 7.48 -0.82
N GLY A 78 -9.06 7.41 0.50
CA GLY A 78 -9.78 6.46 1.38
C GLY A 78 -9.45 4.99 1.10
N LYS A 79 -8.38 4.72 0.35
CA LYS A 79 -7.93 3.37 -0.02
C LYS A 79 -6.51 3.11 0.50
N LYS A 80 -6.10 1.84 0.50
CA LYS A 80 -4.74 1.43 0.85
C LYS A 80 -3.73 2.20 0.01
N VAL A 81 -2.68 2.72 0.64
CA VAL A 81 -1.57 3.43 -0.01
C VAL A 81 -0.34 2.55 0.04
N TYR A 82 0.27 2.29 -1.11
CA TYR A 82 1.46 1.45 -1.22
C TYR A 82 2.73 2.28 -1.28
N TYR A 83 2.75 3.33 -2.11
CA TYR A 83 3.90 4.20 -2.28
C TYR A 83 3.73 5.48 -1.45
N PRO A 84 4.77 5.92 -0.72
CA PRO A 84 4.67 7.10 0.14
C PRO A 84 4.43 8.41 -0.63
N PHE A 85 4.95 8.52 -1.86
CA PHE A 85 4.95 9.77 -2.62
C PHE A 85 4.23 9.67 -3.97
N ASP A 86 3.47 8.59 -4.18
CA ASP A 86 2.70 8.42 -5.41
C ASP A 86 1.35 7.72 -5.14
N PRO A 87 0.24 8.47 -5.08
CA PRO A 87 0.17 9.93 -5.24
C PRO A 87 0.87 10.68 -4.10
N PRO A 88 1.29 11.94 -4.29
CA PRO A 88 1.86 12.74 -3.21
C PRO A 88 0.85 12.90 -2.06
N PRO A 89 1.30 12.86 -0.80
CA PRO A 89 0.43 13.06 0.35
C PRO A 89 -0.19 14.47 0.32
N TYR A 90 -1.46 14.55 0.72
CA TYR A 90 -2.15 15.83 0.97
C TYR A 90 -1.60 16.52 2.22
N ILE A 91 -1.24 15.74 3.25
CA ILE A 91 -0.48 16.21 4.41
C ILE A 91 0.74 15.32 4.54
N ASP A 92 1.92 15.89 4.29
CA ASP A 92 3.23 15.25 4.51
C ASP A 92 3.76 15.64 5.88
N GLY A 93 3.36 14.92 6.92
CA GLY A 93 3.75 15.27 8.27
C GLY A 93 5.25 15.05 8.51
N VAL A 94 5.91 16.07 9.07
CA VAL A 94 7.31 15.95 9.52
C VAL A 94 7.38 14.98 10.71
N LYS A 95 8.32 14.04 10.62
CA LYS A 95 8.62 13.09 11.69
C LYS A 95 9.26 13.83 12.87
N ILE A 96 8.61 13.78 14.03
CA ILE A 96 9.04 14.49 15.25
C ILE A 96 9.18 13.51 16.41
N ASN A 97 10.11 13.79 17.32
CA ASN A 97 10.35 13.04 18.56
C ASN A 97 9.46 13.50 19.72
N SER A 98 8.28 14.04 19.42
CA SER A 98 7.24 14.29 20.40
C SER A 98 6.34 13.06 20.50
N PRO A 99 5.84 12.69 21.69
CA PRO A 99 4.83 11.63 21.81
C PRO A 99 3.52 12.01 21.09
N HIS A 100 3.32 13.29 20.77
CA HIS A 100 2.12 13.79 20.10
C HIS A 100 2.46 14.41 18.75
N TYR A 101 1.69 14.01 17.74
CA TYR A 101 1.65 14.67 16.43
C TYR A 101 0.19 15.05 16.11
N LEU A 102 -0.04 16.31 15.73
CA LEU A 102 -1.36 16.86 15.42
C LEU A 102 -1.36 17.43 14.00
N CYS A 103 -2.32 17.05 13.17
CA CYS A 103 -2.61 17.73 11.92
C CYS A 103 -4.09 18.07 11.78
N LYS A 104 -4.40 19.04 10.91
CA LYS A 104 -5.75 19.53 10.66
C LYS A 104 -6.09 19.42 9.18
N ILE A 105 -7.22 18.79 8.89
CA ILE A 105 -7.87 18.76 7.57
C ILE A 105 -8.96 19.83 7.57
N ILE A 106 -8.92 20.73 6.60
CA ILE A 106 -9.96 21.75 6.39
C ILE A 106 -10.89 21.27 5.29
N LEU A 107 -12.19 21.28 5.56
CA LEU A 107 -13.23 20.81 4.66
C LEU A 107 -13.93 22.02 4.03
N SER A 108 -13.71 22.21 2.74
CA SER A 108 -14.51 23.11 1.89
C SER A 108 -15.63 22.33 1.20
N PRO A 109 -16.68 22.98 0.64
CA PRO A 109 -17.80 22.27 0.00
C PRO A 109 -17.33 21.29 -1.08
N ASN A 110 -16.32 21.68 -1.87
CA ASN A 110 -15.72 20.88 -2.94
C ASN A 110 -14.57 19.96 -2.49
N SER A 111 -14.28 19.88 -1.19
CA SER A 111 -13.23 19.00 -0.69
C SER A 111 -13.64 17.53 -0.81
N GLY A 112 -12.69 16.69 -1.21
CA GLY A 112 -12.83 15.24 -1.08
C GLY A 112 -13.17 14.86 0.36
N ARG A 113 -14.08 13.90 0.53
CA ARG A 113 -14.61 13.49 1.83
C ARG A 113 -14.05 12.17 2.34
N ARG A 114 -13.19 11.51 1.55
CA ARG A 114 -12.52 10.27 1.94
C ARG A 114 -11.01 10.49 1.98
N PHE A 115 -10.42 10.13 3.10
CA PHE A 115 -8.99 10.25 3.33
C PHE A 115 -8.40 8.94 3.81
N THR A 116 -7.15 8.68 3.44
CA THR A 116 -6.34 7.62 4.06
C THR A 116 -5.33 8.27 4.98
N VAL A 117 -5.35 7.84 6.24
CA VAL A 117 -4.41 8.26 7.29
C VAL A 117 -3.41 7.14 7.51
N VAL A 118 -2.13 7.41 7.24
CA VAL A 118 -1.03 6.45 7.43
C VAL A 118 -0.20 6.89 8.63
N VAL A 119 -0.06 6.00 9.61
CA VAL A 119 0.89 6.21 10.71
C VAL A 119 2.29 5.88 10.20
N SER A 120 3.24 6.79 10.37
CA SER A 120 4.62 6.61 9.89
C SER A 120 5.60 6.90 11.02
N GLN A 121 6.77 6.24 10.96
CA GLN A 121 7.89 6.49 11.85
C GLN A 121 9.20 6.56 11.07
N TYR A 122 10.24 7.19 11.64
CA TYR A 122 11.53 7.36 10.96
C TYR A 122 12.25 6.03 10.74
N GLU A 123 12.39 5.23 11.79
CA GLU A 123 12.98 3.89 11.75
C GLU A 123 12.11 2.93 12.55
N LYS A 124 11.71 1.81 11.94
CA LYS A 124 10.88 0.79 12.58
C LYS A 124 11.72 -0.22 13.36
N SER A 125 12.43 0.28 14.36
CA SER A 125 13.29 -0.54 15.23
C SER A 125 12.54 -1.21 16.39
N THR A 126 11.47 -0.59 16.88
CA THR A 126 10.78 -1.04 18.09
C THR A 126 9.26 -1.17 17.87
N THR A 127 8.62 -1.91 18.76
CA THR A 127 7.16 -1.99 18.78
C THR A 127 6.64 -0.75 19.47
N ILE A 128 5.77 0.02 18.80
CA ILE A 128 5.14 1.18 19.41
C ILE A 128 3.67 0.91 19.71
N TYR A 129 3.17 1.50 20.79
CA TYR A 129 1.75 1.57 21.11
C TYR A 129 1.29 3.00 20.90
N TYR A 130 0.09 3.18 20.35
CA TYR A 130 -0.41 4.52 20.07
C TYR A 130 -1.93 4.59 20.10
N THR A 131 -2.40 5.83 20.20
CA THR A 131 -3.78 6.23 19.98
C THR A 131 -3.84 7.17 18.80
N LEU A 132 -4.69 6.85 17.81
CA LEU A 132 -5.10 7.79 16.78
C LEU A 132 -6.48 8.31 17.16
N ARG A 133 -6.59 9.60 17.46
CA ARG A 133 -7.84 10.26 17.81
C ARG A 133 -8.21 11.30 16.77
N ALA A 134 -9.47 11.29 16.37
CA ALA A 134 -10.06 12.32 15.52
C ALA A 134 -11.01 13.20 16.35
N TYR A 135 -10.93 14.50 16.09
CA TYR A 135 -11.86 15.51 16.59
C TYR A 135 -12.41 16.26 15.38
N ALA A 136 -13.74 16.40 15.27
CA ALA A 136 -14.35 16.99 14.10
C ALA A 136 -15.56 17.87 14.45
N THR A 137 -15.81 18.83 13.57
CA THR A 137 -17.02 19.69 13.60
C THR A 137 -18.18 19.09 12.79
N CYS A 138 -17.98 17.93 12.17
CA CYS A 138 -18.96 17.23 11.34
C CYS A 138 -18.89 15.72 11.60
N PRO A 139 -19.96 14.95 11.30
CA PRO A 139 -19.94 13.51 11.43
C PRO A 139 -18.82 12.88 10.61
N PHE A 140 -18.19 11.84 11.14
CA PHE A 140 -17.18 11.06 10.42
C PHE A 140 -17.14 9.62 10.92
N THR A 141 -16.54 8.78 10.09
CA THR A 141 -16.16 7.41 10.42
C THR A 141 -14.65 7.27 10.27
N LEU A 142 -13.99 6.73 11.28
CA LEU A 142 -12.56 6.40 11.24
C LEU A 142 -12.40 4.90 11.46
N THR A 143 -11.87 4.18 10.48
CA THR A 143 -11.76 2.72 10.53
C THR A 143 -10.39 2.26 10.06
N LYS A 144 -9.88 1.17 10.63
CA LYS A 144 -8.63 0.55 10.18
C LYS A 144 -8.83 -0.07 8.80
N ILE A 145 -7.95 0.24 7.85
CA ILE A 145 -7.94 -0.42 6.54
C ILE A 145 -7.43 -1.84 6.75
N LYS A 146 -8.31 -2.82 6.48
CA LYS A 146 -7.97 -4.24 6.52
C LYS A 146 -7.30 -4.65 5.22
N ASP A 147 -6.35 -5.56 5.33
CA ASP A 147 -5.76 -6.20 4.17
C ASP A 147 -6.75 -7.28 3.67
N PRO A 148 -7.21 -7.21 2.40
CA PRO A 148 -8.14 -8.20 1.86
C PRO A 148 -7.44 -9.52 1.49
N TYR A 149 -6.11 -9.55 1.45
CA TYR A 149 -5.36 -10.71 1.00
C TYR A 149 -5.09 -11.67 2.16
N VAL A 150 -5.66 -12.88 2.06
CA VAL A 150 -5.53 -13.94 3.07
C VAL A 150 -4.63 -15.09 2.59
N TYR A 151 -4.27 -15.10 1.31
CA TYR A 151 -3.31 -16.01 0.71
C TYR A 151 -2.09 -15.26 0.20
N GLU A 152 -0.90 -15.83 0.39
CA GLU A 152 0.36 -15.32 -0.14
C GLU A 152 1.17 -16.45 -0.77
N LYS A 153 1.73 -16.19 -1.95
CA LYS A 153 2.72 -17.05 -2.61
C LYS A 153 3.90 -16.22 -3.06
N GLN A 154 5.11 -16.74 -2.83
CA GLN A 154 6.34 -16.10 -3.21
C GLN A 154 7.13 -17.04 -4.13
N VAL A 155 7.65 -16.48 -5.23
CA VAL A 155 8.59 -17.17 -6.12
C VAL A 155 9.80 -16.28 -6.36
N THR A 156 10.95 -16.91 -6.52
CA THR A 156 12.19 -16.23 -6.90
C THR A 156 12.50 -16.51 -8.36
N GLY A 157 13.22 -15.58 -8.99
CA GLY A 157 13.69 -15.74 -10.36
C GLY A 157 14.88 -14.82 -10.63
N GLU A 158 15.32 -14.80 -11.88
CA GLU A 158 16.36 -13.89 -12.35
C GLU A 158 16.11 -13.49 -13.80
N TRP A 159 16.51 -12.27 -14.15
CA TRP A 159 16.72 -11.86 -15.53
C TRP A 159 18.15 -12.22 -15.90
N LYS A 160 18.34 -13.07 -16.91
CA LYS A 160 19.66 -13.54 -17.34
C LYS A 160 19.71 -13.88 -18.82
N GLY A 161 20.78 -13.43 -19.50
CA GLY A 161 20.98 -13.65 -20.93
C GLY A 161 19.74 -13.27 -21.74
N PRO A 162 19.19 -14.19 -22.56
CA PRO A 162 18.01 -13.89 -23.39
C PRO A 162 16.78 -13.44 -22.60
N THR A 163 16.66 -13.82 -21.33
CA THR A 163 15.50 -13.49 -20.48
C THR A 163 15.58 -12.09 -19.86
N ALA A 164 16.71 -11.38 -19.99
CA ALA A 164 16.82 -9.96 -19.64
C ALA A 164 16.25 -9.08 -20.76
N GLY A 165 14.94 -9.21 -21.00
CA GLY A 165 14.28 -8.71 -22.21
C GLY A 165 13.94 -7.22 -22.23
N GLY A 166 14.04 -6.52 -21.09
CA GLY A 166 13.61 -5.12 -20.96
C GLY A 166 12.09 -4.96 -20.94
N CYS A 167 11.59 -3.73 -21.06
CA CYS A 167 10.17 -3.40 -21.03
C CYS A 167 9.48 -3.57 -22.41
N PRO A 168 8.14 -3.42 -22.52
CA PRO A 168 7.41 -3.55 -23.79
C PRO A 168 7.88 -2.64 -24.94
N ASN A 169 8.63 -1.57 -24.65
CA ASN A 169 9.26 -0.72 -25.66
C ASN A 169 10.35 -1.46 -26.47
N HIS A 170 10.74 -2.67 -26.05
CA HIS A 170 11.69 -3.54 -26.72
C HIS A 170 10.98 -4.80 -27.26
N PRO A 171 10.13 -4.71 -28.29
CA PRO A 171 9.24 -5.79 -28.71
C PRO A 171 9.96 -7.05 -29.20
N SER A 172 11.21 -6.94 -29.65
CA SER A 172 12.03 -8.08 -30.08
C SER A 172 12.55 -8.93 -28.93
N THR A 173 12.70 -8.36 -27.72
CA THR A 173 13.29 -9.03 -26.56
C THR A 173 12.32 -9.15 -25.39
N TYR A 174 11.31 -8.29 -25.27
CA TYR A 174 10.28 -8.34 -24.23
C TYR A 174 9.61 -9.71 -24.09
N PRO A 175 9.25 -10.41 -25.19
CA PRO A 175 8.65 -11.73 -25.11
C PRO A 175 9.57 -12.79 -24.49
N ASN A 176 10.87 -12.53 -24.33
CA ASN A 176 11.81 -13.47 -23.72
C ASN A 176 11.88 -13.34 -22.20
N ASN A 177 11.31 -12.29 -21.60
CA ASN A 177 11.28 -12.13 -20.15
C ASN A 177 10.69 -13.38 -19.46
N PRO A 178 11.08 -13.65 -18.20
CA PRO A 178 10.49 -14.71 -17.40
C PRO A 178 8.97 -14.58 -17.36
N LYS A 179 8.27 -15.72 -17.40
CA LYS A 179 6.81 -15.77 -17.36
C LYS A 179 6.39 -16.70 -16.23
N PHE A 180 5.29 -16.33 -15.58
CA PHE A 180 4.69 -17.13 -14.54
C PHE A 180 3.22 -17.33 -14.83
N ARG A 181 2.76 -18.57 -14.72
CA ARG A 181 1.35 -18.93 -14.73
C ARG A 181 0.83 -18.83 -13.30
N MET A 182 -0.18 -18.00 -13.10
CA MET A 182 -0.96 -17.89 -11.88
C MET A 182 -2.33 -18.49 -12.12
N GLU A 183 -2.81 -19.29 -11.18
CA GLU A 183 -4.15 -19.86 -11.21
C GLU A 183 -4.90 -19.50 -9.93
N ILE A 184 -6.09 -18.97 -10.10
CA ILE A 184 -7.01 -18.61 -9.01
C ILE A 184 -8.14 -19.62 -9.03
N ASP A 185 -8.26 -20.36 -7.95
CA ASP A 185 -9.30 -21.35 -7.75
C ASP A 185 -10.26 -20.85 -6.65
N SER A 186 -11.41 -20.35 -7.10
CA SER A 186 -12.42 -19.72 -6.25
C SER A 186 -13.81 -19.96 -6.83
N GLY A 187 -14.80 -20.14 -5.95
CA GLY A 187 -16.22 -20.12 -6.35
C GLY A 187 -16.76 -18.72 -6.64
N SER A 188 -15.94 -17.67 -6.48
CA SER A 188 -16.28 -16.27 -6.75
C SER A 188 -15.56 -15.77 -8.00
N ASN A 189 -16.25 -14.97 -8.81
CA ASN A 189 -15.66 -14.23 -9.94
C ASN A 189 -15.18 -12.82 -9.54
N ASN A 190 -15.23 -12.48 -8.26
CA ASN A 190 -14.76 -11.20 -7.72
C ASN A 190 -13.66 -11.45 -6.69
N ASN A 191 -12.44 -11.67 -7.19
CA ASN A 191 -11.24 -11.84 -6.36
C ASN A 191 -10.35 -10.58 -6.45
N GLN A 192 -9.59 -10.33 -5.39
CA GLN A 192 -8.62 -9.24 -5.31
C GLN A 192 -7.21 -9.82 -5.29
N LEU A 193 -6.30 -9.22 -6.08
CA LEU A 193 -4.90 -9.60 -6.14
C LEU A 193 -4.00 -8.38 -5.91
N LEU A 194 -2.86 -8.64 -5.27
CA LEU A 194 -1.73 -7.73 -5.23
C LEU A 194 -0.47 -8.48 -5.63
N ILE A 195 0.15 -8.02 -6.71
CA ILE A 195 1.42 -8.55 -7.19
C ILE A 195 2.51 -7.56 -6.76
N GLU A 196 3.50 -8.01 -6.00
CA GLU A 196 4.68 -7.23 -5.63
C GLU A 196 5.92 -7.81 -6.33
N LEU A 197 6.71 -6.96 -6.95
CA LEU A 197 8.00 -7.33 -7.54
C LEU A 197 9.12 -6.55 -6.85
N LYS A 198 10.10 -7.29 -6.31
CA LYS A 198 11.32 -6.76 -5.70
C LYS A 198 12.52 -7.19 -6.52
N GLY A 199 13.47 -6.30 -6.70
CA GLY A 199 14.71 -6.55 -7.45
C GLY A 199 15.81 -5.57 -7.05
N PRO A 200 16.93 -5.54 -7.80
CA PRO A 200 18.06 -4.67 -7.49
C PRO A 200 17.64 -3.20 -7.52
N LYS A 201 18.07 -2.41 -6.53
CA LYS A 201 17.68 -1.00 -6.36
C LYS A 201 18.03 -0.11 -7.57
N GLN A 202 19.03 -0.50 -8.34
CA GLN A 202 19.50 0.22 -9.53
C GLN A 202 18.62 -0.04 -10.76
N TYR A 203 17.75 -1.04 -10.73
CA TYR A 203 16.87 -1.37 -11.85
C TYR A 203 15.47 -0.83 -11.61
N GLN A 204 14.93 -0.23 -12.66
CA GLN A 204 13.52 0.16 -12.72
C GLN A 204 12.72 -1.07 -13.15
N LEU A 205 11.71 -1.45 -12.37
CA LEU A 205 10.98 -2.70 -12.49
C LEU A 205 9.54 -2.47 -12.90
N GLY A 206 8.98 -3.41 -13.64
CA GLY A 206 7.58 -3.46 -14.03
C GLY A 206 7.04 -4.88 -14.06
N VAL A 207 5.74 -5.03 -13.85
CA VAL A 207 5.01 -6.30 -14.01
C VAL A 207 3.83 -6.10 -14.93
N GLU A 208 3.66 -7.03 -15.88
CA GLU A 208 2.45 -7.15 -16.67
C GLU A 208 1.67 -8.40 -16.27
N ALA A 209 0.35 -8.28 -16.12
CA ALA A 209 -0.58 -9.37 -15.89
C ALA A 209 -1.57 -9.48 -17.06
N THR A 210 -1.61 -10.64 -17.72
CA THR A 210 -2.54 -10.94 -18.82
C THR A 210 -3.52 -12.04 -18.39
N ILE A 211 -4.83 -11.84 -18.57
CA ILE A 211 -5.80 -12.93 -18.38
C ILE A 211 -5.71 -13.87 -19.58
N GLN A 212 -5.39 -15.14 -19.33
CA GLN A 212 -5.29 -16.17 -20.37
C GLN A 212 -6.57 -17.00 -20.49
N GLN A 213 -7.23 -17.27 -19.36
CA GLN A 213 -8.43 -18.08 -19.29
C GLN A 213 -9.29 -17.61 -18.11
N VAL A 214 -10.60 -17.62 -18.32
CA VAL A 214 -11.63 -17.49 -17.28
C VAL A 214 -12.34 -18.83 -17.18
N ASN A 215 -12.54 -19.34 -15.97
CA ASN A 215 -13.14 -20.67 -15.76
C ASN A 215 -14.67 -20.65 -15.95
N ASP A 216 -15.31 -19.52 -15.66
CA ASP A 216 -16.75 -19.33 -15.85
C ASP A 216 -17.04 -18.79 -17.25
N GLU A 217 -17.64 -19.61 -18.11
CA GLU A 217 -17.98 -19.25 -19.49
C GLU A 217 -19.01 -18.12 -19.59
N THR A 218 -19.74 -17.82 -18.52
CA THR A 218 -20.72 -16.73 -18.48
C THR A 218 -20.10 -15.37 -18.17
N VAL A 219 -18.82 -15.33 -17.78
CA VAL A 219 -18.12 -14.12 -17.35
C VAL A 219 -17.06 -13.70 -18.35
N THR A 220 -17.11 -12.43 -18.77
CA THR A 220 -16.08 -11.82 -19.61
C THR A 220 -14.91 -11.32 -18.74
N ALA A 221 -13.68 -11.53 -19.22
CA ALA A 221 -12.49 -10.99 -18.58
C ALA A 221 -12.58 -9.44 -18.44
N PRO A 222 -12.34 -8.87 -17.25
CA PRO A 222 -12.45 -7.42 -17.03
C PRO A 222 -11.40 -6.61 -17.81
N PHE A 223 -10.33 -7.26 -18.27
CA PHE A 223 -9.32 -6.71 -19.15
C PHE A 223 -8.55 -7.85 -19.83
N ARG A 224 -7.86 -7.53 -20.94
CA ARG A 224 -6.90 -8.46 -21.55
C ARG A 224 -5.57 -8.44 -20.82
N SER A 225 -4.98 -7.25 -20.64
CA SER A 225 -3.72 -7.06 -19.93
C SER A 225 -3.73 -5.78 -19.09
N ARG A 226 -2.99 -5.79 -17.97
CA ARG A 226 -2.74 -4.66 -17.07
C ARG A 226 -1.27 -4.65 -16.68
N SER A 227 -0.69 -3.47 -16.55
CA SER A 227 0.67 -3.31 -16.05
C SER A 227 0.68 -2.58 -14.71
N SER A 228 1.79 -2.71 -13.98
CA SER A 228 2.08 -1.95 -12.76
C SER A 228 2.24 -0.43 -12.97
N GLY A 229 2.06 0.06 -14.21
CA GLY A 229 2.24 1.45 -14.58
C GLY A 229 3.71 1.83 -14.78
N THR A 230 4.08 3.03 -14.33
CA THR A 230 5.45 3.57 -14.41
C THR A 230 6.44 2.63 -13.73
N TYR A 231 7.56 2.33 -14.39
CA TYR A 231 8.59 1.47 -13.83
C TYR A 231 9.27 2.16 -12.65
N ARG A 232 9.54 1.41 -11.57
CA ARG A 232 10.07 1.95 -10.31
C ARG A 232 11.31 1.22 -9.85
N SER A 233 12.23 1.96 -9.23
CA SER A 233 13.50 1.42 -8.75
C SER A 233 13.31 0.41 -7.61
N GLY A 234 13.76 -0.83 -7.82
CA GLY A 234 13.85 -1.88 -6.79
C GLY A 234 12.54 -2.49 -6.28
N TYR A 235 11.41 -1.78 -6.36
CA TYR A 235 10.11 -2.24 -5.87
C TYR A 235 8.95 -1.68 -6.69
N VAL A 236 8.04 -2.55 -7.12
CA VAL A 236 6.80 -2.16 -7.78
C VAL A 236 5.65 -3.09 -7.39
N ILE A 237 4.43 -2.58 -7.42
CA ILE A 237 3.18 -3.31 -7.15
C ILE A 237 2.19 -3.18 -8.32
N LEU A 238 1.33 -4.18 -8.45
CA LEU A 238 0.16 -4.19 -9.33
C LEU A 238 -1.04 -4.72 -8.53
N GLU A 239 -2.00 -3.84 -8.26
CA GLU A 239 -3.27 -4.18 -7.61
C GLU A 239 -4.33 -4.45 -8.67
N LEU A 240 -5.06 -5.55 -8.53
CA LEU A 240 -6.11 -5.99 -9.44
C LEU A 240 -7.36 -6.34 -8.64
N GLU A 241 -8.49 -5.70 -8.96
CA GLU A 241 -9.80 -5.93 -8.35
C GLU A 241 -10.74 -6.62 -9.36
N ASN A 242 -11.78 -7.30 -8.87
CA ASN A 242 -12.81 -7.96 -9.68
C ASN A 242 -12.26 -9.02 -10.65
N ILE A 243 -11.32 -9.85 -10.18
CA ILE A 243 -10.68 -10.87 -11.00
C ILE A 243 -11.46 -12.19 -10.95
N PRO A 244 -11.94 -12.69 -12.10
CA PRO A 244 -12.58 -14.00 -12.18
C PRO A 244 -11.61 -15.15 -11.85
N SER A 245 -12.17 -16.30 -11.47
CA SER A 245 -11.39 -17.53 -11.37
C SER A 245 -10.85 -17.93 -12.74
N GLY A 246 -9.63 -18.44 -12.77
CA GLY A 246 -8.95 -18.79 -14.02
C GLY A 246 -7.45 -18.56 -13.98
N VAL A 247 -6.88 -18.33 -15.16
CA VAL A 247 -5.44 -18.33 -15.38
C VAL A 247 -4.96 -16.96 -15.82
N LEU A 248 -4.00 -16.41 -15.09
CA LEU A 248 -3.27 -15.20 -15.44
C LEU A 248 -1.82 -15.54 -15.76
N ARG A 249 -1.24 -14.81 -16.70
CA ARG A 249 0.21 -14.80 -16.94
C ARG A 249 0.81 -13.53 -16.37
N LEU A 250 1.82 -13.67 -15.54
CA LEU A 250 2.65 -12.57 -15.04
C LEU A 250 3.97 -12.51 -15.79
N ILE A 251 4.41 -11.30 -16.16
CA ILE A 251 5.71 -11.02 -16.79
C ILE A 251 6.42 -9.94 -15.98
N PRO A 252 7.36 -10.29 -15.08
CA PRO A 252 8.26 -9.33 -14.47
C PRO A 252 9.36 -8.92 -15.47
N SER A 253 9.68 -7.63 -15.52
CA SER A 253 10.69 -7.08 -16.42
C SER A 253 11.43 -5.89 -15.81
N THR A 254 12.65 -5.67 -16.27
CA THR A 254 13.40 -4.43 -16.08
C THR A 254 13.04 -3.42 -17.17
N PHE A 255 13.35 -2.14 -16.97
CA PHE A 255 13.05 -1.12 -17.98
C PHE A 255 13.90 -1.31 -19.24
N HIS A 256 15.21 -1.52 -19.08
CA HIS A 256 16.13 -1.75 -20.19
C HIS A 256 16.48 -3.24 -20.34
N PRO A 257 16.71 -3.74 -21.58
CA PRO A 257 17.26 -5.07 -21.81
C PRO A 257 18.66 -5.23 -21.23
N ASN A 258 19.11 -6.48 -21.11
CA ASN A 258 20.45 -6.87 -20.60
C ASN A 258 20.74 -6.43 -19.16
N GLN A 259 19.72 -6.05 -18.40
CA GLN A 259 19.82 -5.81 -16.95
C GLN A 259 19.64 -7.14 -16.23
N GLU A 260 20.76 -7.80 -15.92
CA GLU A 260 20.75 -9.11 -15.27
C GLU A 260 20.71 -9.02 -13.74
N GLY A 261 19.91 -9.86 -13.11
CA GLY A 261 19.86 -9.92 -11.65
C GLY A 261 18.69 -10.70 -11.09
N PRO A 262 18.73 -11.01 -9.79
CA PRO A 262 17.68 -11.75 -9.12
C PRO A 262 16.44 -10.87 -8.87
N PHE A 263 15.28 -11.49 -8.80
CA PHE A 263 14.05 -10.85 -8.35
C PHE A 263 13.22 -11.78 -7.48
N ILE A 264 12.30 -11.18 -6.73
CA ILE A 264 11.30 -11.85 -5.92
C ILE A 264 9.93 -11.34 -6.38
N LEU A 265 9.06 -12.28 -6.77
CA LEU A 265 7.68 -12.03 -7.15
C LEU A 265 6.77 -12.58 -6.06
N VAL A 266 5.99 -11.71 -5.43
CA VAL A 266 5.02 -12.06 -4.39
C VAL A 266 3.63 -11.82 -4.93
N VAL A 267 2.75 -12.78 -4.73
CA VAL A 267 1.33 -12.73 -5.10
C VAL A 267 0.52 -12.87 -3.84
N LYS A 268 -0.27 -11.85 -3.54
CA LYS A 268 -1.24 -11.85 -2.45
C LYS A 268 -2.64 -11.87 -3.05
N SER A 269 -3.55 -12.63 -2.45
CA SER A 269 -4.88 -12.88 -3.01
C SER A 269 -5.95 -13.03 -1.93
N SER A 270 -7.18 -12.61 -2.24
CA SER A 270 -8.36 -12.89 -1.42
C SER A 270 -8.84 -14.35 -1.52
N ALA A 271 -8.34 -15.10 -2.51
CA ALA A 271 -8.70 -16.50 -2.78
C ALA A 271 -7.46 -17.40 -2.98
N PRO A 272 -7.59 -18.73 -2.83
CA PRO A 272 -6.49 -19.66 -3.09
C PRO A 272 -5.83 -19.42 -4.44
N VAL A 273 -4.51 -19.37 -4.44
CA VAL A 273 -3.72 -19.10 -5.64
C VAL A 273 -2.53 -20.05 -5.74
N GLN A 274 -2.27 -20.51 -6.95
CA GLN A 274 -1.06 -21.23 -7.32
C GLN A 274 -0.24 -20.42 -8.32
N ILE A 275 1.08 -20.53 -8.25
CA ILE A 275 1.99 -19.86 -9.17
C ILE A 275 3.13 -20.81 -9.55
N SER A 276 3.40 -20.89 -10.86
CA SER A 276 4.50 -21.67 -11.42
C SER A 276 5.18 -20.91 -12.56
N ARG A 277 6.46 -21.18 -12.79
CA ARG A 277 7.22 -20.63 -13.93
C ARG A 277 6.82 -21.38 -15.21
N ILE A 278 6.74 -20.66 -16.34
CA ILE A 278 6.46 -21.21 -17.67
C ILE A 278 7.49 -20.74 -18.71
#